data_AF-A0A3D1LAK7-F1
#
_entry.id   AF-A0A3D1LAK7-F1
#
_cell.length_a   1.000
_cell.length_b   1.000
_cell.length_c   1.000
_cell.angle_alpha   90.00
_cell.angle_beta   90.00
_cell.angle_gamma   90.00
#
_symmetry.space_group_name_H-M   'P 1'
#
loop_
_entity.id
_entity.type
_entity.pdbx_description
1 polymer ?
#
loop_
_entity_poly.entity_id
_entity_poly.type
_entity_poly.pdbx_seq_one_letter_code
_entity_poly.pdbx_strand_id
1 'polypeptide(L)'
;MDKQKKQSVIPIYAVGLVWLSRAISDNLSSFGQIIKTVILSVVTYGVLRIFFPDKIKQADPEKPAQQPDAPKQAQTQKTQPQPEEKKQDEPSTGNAELDAVLKQGAASVEKIQSLNDEIPDFKLSAQIKQIEILTEKIFAYVREHPQDIGEIRQFLNYYLPTTIKLLEQYVVLQNQGMRMGNIDEGMRKIESMLDKVIVAFQRQLDGLFESSVVDITADIQVMEQMMASEGLTGKDF
;
A
#
# COMPACT_ATOMS: atom_id res chain seq x y z
N MET A 1 10.16 4.07 -39.01
CA MET A 1 11.23 4.99 -38.60
C MET A 1 10.89 5.53 -37.23
N ASP A 2 11.30 4.81 -36.20
CA ASP A 2 11.11 5.17 -34.80
C ASP A 2 11.91 6.41 -34.44
N LYS A 3 11.25 7.40 -33.82
CA LYS A 3 11.92 8.56 -33.22
C LYS A 3 11.77 8.50 -31.71
N GLN A 4 12.77 7.91 -31.08
CA GLN A 4 13.00 7.96 -29.63
C GLN A 4 13.27 9.41 -29.17
N LYS A 5 12.49 9.87 -28.20
CA LYS A 5 12.63 11.18 -27.53
C LYS A 5 13.64 11.04 -26.37
N LYS A 6 14.87 11.52 -26.53
CA LYS A 6 15.86 11.56 -25.43
C LYS A 6 15.71 12.84 -24.62
N GLN A 7 15.35 12.70 -23.34
CA GLN A 7 15.45 13.77 -22.34
C GLN A 7 16.91 13.87 -21.88
N SER A 8 17.42 15.10 -21.75
CA SER A 8 18.82 15.35 -21.37
C SER A 8 19.01 15.08 -19.88
N VAL A 9 19.62 13.94 -19.55
CA VAL A 9 19.99 13.50 -18.18
C VAL A 9 21.32 14.07 -17.70
N ILE A 10 21.99 14.87 -18.54
CA ILE A 10 23.29 15.51 -18.28
C ILE A 10 23.37 16.28 -16.94
N PRO A 11 22.36 17.06 -16.50
CA PRO A 11 22.48 17.80 -15.23
C PRO A 11 22.42 16.89 -13.99
N ILE A 12 21.78 15.71 -14.08
CA ILE A 12 21.68 14.75 -12.98
C ILE A 12 23.04 14.07 -12.75
N TYR A 13 23.77 13.75 -13.83
CA TYR A 13 25.11 13.17 -13.74
C TYR A 13 26.16 14.15 -13.19
N ALA A 14 26.01 15.45 -13.46
CA ALA A 14 26.89 16.47 -12.89
C ALA A 14 26.76 16.54 -11.35
N VAL A 15 25.54 16.38 -10.82
CA VAL A 15 25.31 16.31 -9.37
C VAL A 15 25.90 15.01 -8.80
N GLY A 16 25.70 13.88 -9.48
CA GLY A 16 26.30 12.59 -9.07
C GLY A 16 27.83 12.62 -8.99
N LEU A 17 28.52 13.25 -9.94
CA LEU A 17 29.98 13.38 -9.95
C LEU A 17 30.52 14.25 -8.81
N VAL A 18 29.75 15.25 -8.36
CA VAL A 18 30.09 16.09 -7.21
C VAL A 18 29.99 15.29 -5.91
N TRP A 19 28.97 14.45 -5.76
CA TRP A 19 28.85 13.55 -4.60
C TRP A 19 29.92 12.46 -4.59
N LEU A 20 30.27 11.90 -5.75
CA LEU A 20 31.29 10.86 -5.87
C LEU A 20 32.70 11.41 -5.59
N SER A 21 32.99 12.63 -6.07
CA SER A 21 34.27 13.31 -5.79
C SER A 21 34.42 13.70 -4.32
N ARG A 22 33.31 13.97 -3.63
CA ARG A 22 33.28 14.35 -2.21
C ARG A 22 33.43 13.14 -1.28
N ALA A 23 32.97 11.95 -1.68
CA ALA A 23 33.11 10.71 -0.91
C ALA A 23 34.54 10.15 -0.87
N ILE A 24 35.40 10.53 -1.83
CA ILE A 24 36.79 10.04 -1.93
C ILE A 24 37.75 10.88 -1.07
N SER A 25 37.39 12.11 -0.67
CA SER A 25 38.18 12.95 0.24
C SER A 25 37.56 12.93 1.64
N ASP A 26 38.13 12.10 2.50
CA ASP A 26 37.61 11.77 3.82
C ASP A 26 37.59 12.95 4.83
N ASN A 27 36.67 12.81 5.78
CA ASN A 27 36.42 13.48 7.06
C ASN A 27 35.12 14.32 7.14
N LEU A 28 34.00 13.64 7.41
CA LEU A 28 32.68 14.22 7.60
C LEU A 28 32.09 13.87 8.99
N SER A 29 32.69 14.40 10.06
CA SER A 29 32.14 14.31 11.43
C SER A 29 31.66 15.68 11.97
N SER A 30 30.94 16.45 11.15
CA SER A 30 30.20 17.61 11.67
C SER A 30 28.96 17.96 10.84
N PHE A 31 27.79 17.78 11.47
CA PHE A 31 26.46 18.06 10.93
C PHE A 31 26.29 19.47 10.35
N GLY A 32 27.07 20.45 10.83
CA GLY A 32 27.01 21.84 10.36
C GLY A 32 27.54 22.06 8.93
N GLN A 33 28.41 21.19 8.42
CA GLN A 33 28.96 21.34 7.06
C GLN A 33 28.02 20.81 5.98
N ILE A 34 27.21 19.79 6.29
CA ILE A 34 26.24 19.19 5.36
C ILE A 34 25.21 20.23 4.91
N ILE A 35 24.69 21.01 5.87
CA ILE A 35 23.70 22.06 5.61
C ILE A 35 24.28 23.14 4.70
N LYS A 36 25.54 23.53 4.89
CA LYS A 36 26.21 24.53 4.02
C LYS A 36 26.40 24.02 2.59
N THR A 37 26.72 22.74 2.40
CA THR A 37 26.84 22.13 1.07
C THR A 37 25.50 22.01 0.34
N VAL A 38 24.41 21.71 1.05
CA VAL A 38 23.06 21.66 0.46
C VAL A 38 22.62 23.05 0.00
N ILE A 39 22.92 24.10 0.77
CA ILE A 39 22.61 25.48 0.36
C ILE A 39 23.45 25.88 -0.87
N LEU A 40 24.74 25.52 -0.89
CA LEU A 40 25.63 25.86 -2.01
C LEU A 40 25.25 25.14 -3.32
N SER A 41 24.76 23.89 -3.25
CA SER A 41 24.34 23.15 -4.44
C SER A 41 23.06 23.73 -5.06
N VAL A 42 22.11 24.18 -4.24
CA VAL A 42 20.87 24.84 -4.70
C VAL A 42 21.19 26.19 -5.36
N VAL A 43 22.10 26.98 -4.78
CA VAL A 43 22.54 28.25 -5.36
C VAL A 43 23.27 28.03 -6.69
N THR A 44 24.16 27.05 -6.76
CA THR A 44 24.90 26.73 -7.98
C THR A 44 23.95 26.25 -9.10
N TYR A 45 22.96 25.43 -8.76
CA TYR A 45 21.92 25.00 -9.69
C TYR A 45 21.08 26.17 -10.22
N GLY A 46 20.71 27.11 -9.34
CA GLY A 46 20.00 28.34 -9.72
C GLY A 46 20.81 29.22 -10.69
N VAL A 47 22.11 29.41 -10.43
CA VAL A 47 23.00 30.20 -11.30
C VAL A 47 23.20 29.53 -12.65
N LEU A 48 23.38 28.21 -12.71
CA LEU A 48 23.50 27.47 -13.98
C LEU A 48 22.22 27.54 -14.82
N ARG A 49 21.06 27.49 -14.17
CA ARG A 49 19.75 27.64 -14.83
C ARG A 49 19.51 29.03 -15.39
N ILE A 50 20.08 30.07 -14.76
CA ILE A 50 20.02 31.45 -15.25
C ILE A 50 20.91 31.64 -16.49
N PHE A 51 22.08 31.00 -16.54
CA PHE A 51 22.99 31.10 -17.68
C PHE A 51 22.65 30.18 -18.87
N PHE A 52 21.89 29.11 -18.67
CA PHE A 52 21.40 28.22 -19.74
C PHE A 52 19.88 28.06 -19.70
N PRO A 53 19.11 29.02 -20.25
CA PRO A 53 17.66 28.88 -20.36
C PRO A 53 17.28 27.85 -21.43
N ASP A 54 16.45 26.88 -21.06
CA ASP A 54 15.82 25.92 -21.98
C ASP A 54 15.03 26.68 -23.05
N LYS A 55 15.56 26.72 -24.28
CA LYS A 55 14.88 27.33 -25.40
C LYS A 55 13.77 26.40 -25.93
N ILE A 56 12.56 26.61 -25.43
CA ILE A 56 11.34 26.26 -26.15
C ILE A 56 11.24 27.22 -27.34
N LYS A 57 11.49 26.75 -28.57
CA LYS A 57 11.23 27.53 -29.78
C LYS A 57 9.73 27.48 -30.11
N GLN A 58 9.10 28.64 -29.97
CA GLN A 58 7.91 29.06 -30.72
C GLN A 58 8.21 28.98 -32.23
N ALA A 59 7.20 28.62 -33.03
CA ALA A 59 7.26 28.61 -34.49
C ALA A 59 6.06 29.36 -35.06
N ASP A 60 6.34 30.36 -35.89
CA ASP A 60 5.50 30.89 -36.98
C ASP A 60 6.38 31.82 -37.84
N PRO A 61 6.08 32.18 -39.12
CA PRO A 61 5.22 31.56 -40.15
C PRO A 61 5.97 31.30 -41.48
N GLU A 62 5.46 30.42 -42.35
CA GLU A 62 5.31 30.64 -43.81
C GLU A 62 4.77 29.39 -44.53
N LYS A 63 3.60 29.57 -45.17
CA LYS A 63 3.01 28.77 -46.27
C LYS A 63 3.76 29.10 -47.58
N PRO A 64 3.63 28.37 -48.72
CA PRO A 64 2.43 27.65 -49.23
C PRO A 64 2.80 26.24 -49.82
N ALA A 65 1.92 25.33 -50.24
CA ALA A 65 0.62 25.40 -50.88
C ALA A 65 -0.09 24.02 -50.85
N GLN A 66 -1.42 24.06 -51.09
CA GLN A 66 -2.29 23.00 -51.65
C GLN A 66 -2.85 21.89 -50.72
N GLN A 67 -4.10 22.11 -50.35
CA GLN A 67 -5.20 21.15 -50.13
C GLN A 67 -5.90 20.97 -51.51
N PRO A 68 -6.61 19.87 -51.87
CA PRO A 68 -7.71 19.36 -51.05
C PRO A 68 -8.09 17.87 -51.13
N ASP A 69 -9.09 17.55 -50.29
CA ASP A 69 -10.06 16.44 -50.36
C ASP A 69 -9.94 15.30 -49.31
N ALA A 70 -11.02 15.20 -48.53
CA ALA A 70 -11.40 14.12 -47.62
C ALA A 70 -12.31 13.11 -48.36
N PRO A 71 -12.95 12.10 -47.71
CA PRO A 71 -12.53 11.12 -46.70
C PRO A 71 -12.88 9.66 -47.14
N LYS A 72 -12.33 8.60 -46.50
CA LYS A 72 -13.03 7.32 -46.20
C LYS A 72 -12.16 6.22 -45.53
N GLN A 73 -12.61 5.81 -44.35
CA GLN A 73 -12.82 4.44 -43.82
C GLN A 73 -11.96 3.24 -44.28
N ALA A 74 -11.47 2.47 -43.28
CA ALA A 74 -11.74 1.04 -43.03
C ALA A 74 -10.50 0.12 -42.77
N GLN A 75 -10.60 -0.62 -41.65
CA GLN A 75 -10.10 -1.99 -41.36
C GLN A 75 -8.70 -2.23 -40.72
N THR A 76 -8.76 -2.49 -39.42
CA THR A 76 -8.26 -3.68 -38.67
C THR A 76 -7.34 -4.69 -39.37
N GLN A 77 -6.20 -5.06 -38.75
CA GLN A 77 -6.02 -6.36 -38.05
C GLN A 77 -4.61 -6.59 -37.46
N LYS A 78 -4.61 -7.19 -36.25
CA LYS A 78 -3.65 -8.12 -35.64
C LYS A 78 -2.27 -7.62 -35.19
N THR A 79 -2.07 -7.54 -33.87
CA THR A 79 -0.88 -8.11 -33.23
C THR A 79 -1.26 -8.78 -31.91
N GLN A 80 -0.62 -9.91 -31.69
CA GLN A 80 -0.95 -11.04 -30.83
C GLN A 80 -0.53 -10.80 -29.36
N PRO A 81 -1.09 -11.54 -28.37
CA PRO A 81 -0.90 -11.30 -26.94
C PRO A 81 0.54 -11.53 -26.50
N GLN A 82 1.08 -10.60 -25.72
CA GLN A 82 2.35 -10.78 -25.02
C GLN A 82 2.12 -11.66 -23.77
N PRO A 83 3.01 -12.61 -23.46
CA PRO A 83 2.78 -13.62 -22.42
C PRO A 83 2.55 -13.00 -21.04
N GLU A 84 1.47 -13.41 -20.39
CA GLU A 84 1.20 -13.14 -18.98
C GLU A 84 2.42 -13.57 -18.15
N GLU A 85 3.03 -12.60 -17.46
CA GLU A 85 3.89 -12.87 -16.31
C GLU A 85 3.09 -13.72 -15.33
N LYS A 86 3.62 -14.91 -15.02
CA LYS A 86 3.15 -15.75 -13.92
C LYS A 86 3.11 -14.89 -12.65
N LYS A 87 1.92 -14.42 -12.30
CA LYS A 87 1.59 -14.16 -10.90
C LYS A 87 1.90 -15.46 -10.17
N GLN A 88 2.72 -15.35 -9.13
CA GLN A 88 2.87 -16.42 -8.17
C GLN A 88 1.49 -16.64 -7.56
N ASP A 89 0.75 -17.57 -8.14
CA ASP A 89 -0.47 -18.08 -7.53
C ASP A 89 -0.01 -18.80 -6.26
N GLU A 90 -0.42 -18.25 -5.11
CA GLU A 90 -0.39 -19.02 -3.87
C GLU A 90 -1.06 -20.37 -4.14
N PRO A 91 -0.56 -21.47 -3.54
CA PRO A 91 -1.14 -22.79 -3.75
C PRO A 91 -2.63 -22.73 -3.39
N SER A 92 -3.48 -23.06 -4.36
CA SER A 92 -4.93 -23.12 -4.16
C SER A 92 -5.22 -24.11 -3.03
N THR A 93 -6.00 -23.66 -2.05
CA THR A 93 -6.39 -24.45 -0.88
C THR A 93 -7.42 -25.53 -1.23
N GLY A 94 -7.88 -25.59 -2.48
CA GLY A 94 -9.00 -26.42 -2.91
C GLY A 94 -10.38 -25.84 -2.56
N ASN A 95 -10.43 -24.70 -1.86
CA ASN A 95 -11.63 -23.92 -1.58
C ASN A 95 -11.53 -22.55 -2.26
N ALA A 96 -12.34 -22.31 -3.29
CA ALA A 96 -12.34 -21.07 -4.05
C ALA A 96 -12.76 -19.84 -3.22
N GLU A 97 -13.65 -20.00 -2.22
CA GLU A 97 -14.06 -18.91 -1.33
C GLU A 97 -12.88 -18.52 -0.42
N LEU A 98 -12.20 -19.50 0.17
CA LEU A 98 -11.02 -19.27 1.00
C LEU A 98 -9.90 -18.61 0.20
N ASP A 99 -9.59 -19.11 -1.00
CA ASP A 99 -8.55 -18.55 -1.87
C ASP A 99 -8.83 -17.08 -2.22
N ALA A 100 -10.10 -16.74 -2.51
CA ALA A 100 -10.50 -15.36 -2.78
C ALA A 100 -10.34 -14.45 -1.56
N VAL A 101 -10.73 -14.93 -0.38
CA VAL A 101 -10.60 -14.22 0.90
C VAL A 101 -9.13 -13.97 1.23
N LEU A 102 -8.27 -14.98 1.12
CA LEU A 102 -6.84 -14.85 1.41
C LEU A 102 -6.14 -13.91 0.43
N LYS A 103 -6.50 -13.98 -0.86
CA LYS A 103 -5.99 -13.06 -1.88
C LYS A 103 -6.41 -11.61 -1.59
N GLN A 104 -7.67 -11.39 -1.21
CA GLN A 104 -8.14 -10.07 -0.79
C GLN A 104 -7.38 -9.59 0.45
N GLY A 105 -7.12 -10.48 1.41
CA GLY A 105 -6.37 -10.18 2.61
C GLY A 105 -4.94 -9.74 2.32
N ALA A 106 -4.21 -10.50 1.51
CA ALA A 106 -2.86 -10.15 1.09
C ALA A 106 -2.80 -8.77 0.40
N ALA A 107 -3.71 -8.52 -0.55
CA ALA A 107 -3.79 -7.22 -1.23
C ALA A 107 -4.13 -6.06 -0.26
N SER A 108 -4.96 -6.32 0.75
CA SER A 108 -5.32 -5.33 1.76
C SER A 108 -4.14 -5.01 2.68
N VAL A 109 -3.39 -6.02 3.11
CA VAL A 109 -2.17 -5.84 3.93
C VAL A 109 -1.12 -5.05 3.17
N GLU A 110 -0.84 -5.41 1.91
CA GLU A 110 0.09 -4.68 1.05
C GLU A 110 -0.32 -3.21 0.91
N LYS A 111 -1.62 -2.95 0.69
CA LYS A 111 -2.16 -1.59 0.58
C LYS A 111 -2.04 -0.80 1.88
N ILE A 112 -2.28 -1.42 3.03
CA ILE A 112 -2.10 -0.78 4.34
C ILE A 112 -0.63 -0.43 4.55
N GLN A 113 0.28 -1.35 4.22
CA GLN A 113 1.72 -1.13 4.31
C GLN A 113 2.17 0.04 3.42
N SER A 114 1.73 0.08 2.16
CA SER A 114 2.09 1.17 1.25
C SER A 114 1.61 2.52 1.76
N LEU A 115 0.39 2.59 2.32
CA LEU A 115 -0.16 3.81 2.90
C LEU A 115 0.60 4.23 4.16
N ASN A 116 1.06 3.27 4.95
CA ASN A 116 1.88 3.53 6.12
C ASN A 116 3.22 4.19 5.74
N ASP A 117 3.86 3.70 4.66
CA ASP A 117 5.13 4.24 4.17
C ASP A 117 5.01 5.69 3.66
N GLU A 118 3.81 6.11 3.23
CA GLU A 118 3.51 7.49 2.81
C GLU A 118 3.23 8.45 3.99
N ILE A 119 3.05 7.94 5.21
CA ILE A 119 2.68 8.71 6.39
C ILE A 119 3.91 8.91 7.30
N PRO A 120 4.48 10.13 7.40
CA PRO A 120 5.67 10.40 8.20
C PRO A 120 5.40 10.55 9.70
N ASP A 121 4.13 10.66 10.12
CA ASP A 121 3.79 10.77 11.54
C ASP A 121 4.02 9.45 12.26
N PHE A 122 4.92 9.45 13.25
CA PHE A 122 5.35 8.25 13.96
C PHE A 122 4.21 7.59 14.76
N LYS A 123 3.35 8.38 15.42
CA LYS A 123 2.28 7.84 16.26
C LYS A 123 1.23 7.16 15.37
N LEU A 124 0.85 7.84 14.30
CA LEU A 124 -0.09 7.34 13.33
C LEU A 124 0.44 6.09 12.61
N SER A 125 1.72 6.11 12.23
CA SER A 125 2.37 4.94 11.63
C SER A 125 2.33 3.72 12.55
N ALA A 126 2.52 3.89 13.85
CA ALA A 126 2.39 2.81 14.82
C ALA A 126 0.95 2.26 14.91
N GLN A 127 -0.06 3.13 14.85
CA GLN A 127 -1.47 2.72 14.81
C GLN A 127 -1.78 1.92 13.54
N ILE A 128 -1.30 2.37 12.38
CA ILE A 128 -1.49 1.69 11.10
C ILE A 128 -0.78 0.33 11.11
N LYS A 129 0.43 0.26 11.67
CA LYS A 129 1.13 -1.02 11.83
C LYS A 129 0.37 -2.00 12.72
N GLN A 130 -0.31 -1.52 13.76
CA GLN A 130 -1.16 -2.37 14.58
C GLN A 130 -2.38 -2.89 13.79
N ILE A 131 -2.99 -2.06 12.95
CA ILE A 131 -4.09 -2.47 12.05
C ILE A 131 -3.61 -3.53 11.06
N GLU A 132 -2.42 -3.36 10.47
CA GLU A 132 -1.77 -4.34 9.59
C GLU A 132 -1.62 -5.68 10.30
N ILE A 133 -0.99 -5.71 11.48
CA ILE A 133 -0.78 -6.94 12.27
C ILE A 133 -2.09 -7.63 12.63
N LEU A 134 -3.12 -6.87 13.04
CA LEU A 134 -4.42 -7.45 13.36
C LEU A 134 -5.10 -8.04 12.12
N THR A 135 -4.99 -7.35 10.98
CA THR A 135 -5.51 -7.83 9.70
C THR A 135 -4.82 -9.15 9.31
N GLU A 136 -3.49 -9.22 9.37
CA GLU A 136 -2.73 -10.44 9.12
C GLU A 136 -3.16 -11.60 10.02
N LYS A 137 -3.34 -11.34 11.32
CA LYS A 137 -3.78 -12.36 12.29
C LYS A 137 -5.18 -12.88 11.99
N ILE A 138 -6.12 -12.02 11.63
CA ILE A 138 -7.49 -12.43 11.26
C ILE A 138 -7.45 -13.36 10.04
N PHE A 139 -6.72 -12.99 8.99
CA PHE A 139 -6.60 -13.86 7.80
C PHE A 139 -5.79 -15.13 8.06
N ALA A 140 -4.78 -15.08 8.93
CA ALA A 140 -4.04 -16.27 9.36
C ALA A 140 -4.95 -17.27 10.08
N TYR A 141 -5.79 -16.78 11.01
CA TYR A 141 -6.77 -17.60 11.69
C TYR A 141 -7.76 -18.23 10.70
N VAL A 142 -8.33 -17.46 9.78
CA VAL A 142 -9.31 -17.99 8.80
C VAL A 142 -8.67 -18.95 7.79
N ARG A 143 -7.37 -18.83 7.51
CA ARG A 143 -6.62 -19.83 6.75
C ARG A 143 -6.60 -21.19 7.45
N GLU A 144 -6.46 -21.20 8.78
CA GLU A 144 -6.45 -22.40 9.61
C GLU A 144 -7.87 -22.93 9.90
N HIS A 145 -8.86 -22.04 9.93
CA HIS A 145 -10.27 -22.33 10.21
C HIS A 145 -11.21 -21.84 9.08
N PRO A 146 -11.22 -22.49 7.90
CA PRO A 146 -12.01 -22.03 6.74
C PRO A 146 -13.52 -21.96 6.97
N GLN A 147 -14.04 -22.73 7.94
CA GLN A 147 -15.45 -22.69 8.35
C GLN A 147 -15.86 -21.33 8.94
N ASP A 148 -14.91 -20.57 9.48
CA ASP A 148 -15.16 -19.29 10.16
C ASP A 148 -15.13 -18.08 9.21
N ILE A 149 -14.98 -18.29 7.88
CA ILE A 149 -15.06 -17.22 6.86
C ILE A 149 -16.34 -16.40 7.03
N GLY A 150 -17.45 -17.04 7.41
CA GLY A 150 -18.74 -16.40 7.66
C GLY A 150 -18.67 -15.31 8.73
N GLU A 151 -17.90 -15.54 9.79
CA GLU A 151 -17.77 -14.67 10.95
C GLU A 151 -17.02 -13.38 10.65
N ILE A 152 -16.16 -13.38 9.63
CA ILE A 152 -15.40 -12.19 9.21
C ILE A 152 -16.05 -11.42 8.05
N ARG A 153 -17.27 -11.78 7.59
CA ARG A 153 -17.90 -11.13 6.42
C ARG A 153 -18.04 -9.62 6.57
N GLN A 154 -18.43 -9.13 7.75
CA GLN A 154 -18.56 -7.69 7.99
C GLN A 154 -17.19 -6.99 8.03
N PHE A 155 -16.17 -7.66 8.57
CA PHE A 155 -14.79 -7.21 8.53
C PHE A 155 -14.31 -7.04 7.08
N LEU A 156 -14.50 -8.07 6.25
CA LEU A 156 -14.08 -8.10 4.85
C LEU A 156 -14.79 -7.07 3.97
N ASN A 157 -16.10 -6.95 4.11
CA ASN A 157 -16.92 -6.20 3.16
C ASN A 157 -17.13 -4.74 3.55
N TYR A 158 -16.86 -4.38 4.81
CA TYR A 158 -17.16 -3.04 5.30
C TYR A 158 -16.02 -2.43 6.11
N TYR A 159 -15.57 -3.08 7.19
CA TYR A 159 -14.63 -2.42 8.11
C TYR A 159 -13.22 -2.28 7.53
N LEU A 160 -12.68 -3.33 6.92
CA LEU A 160 -11.35 -3.31 6.31
C LEU A 160 -11.29 -2.35 5.11
N PRO A 161 -12.19 -2.40 4.11
CA PRO A 161 -12.19 -1.44 3.01
C PRO A 161 -12.41 0.01 3.46
N THR A 162 -13.26 0.24 4.46
CA THR A 162 -13.48 1.59 5.02
C THR A 162 -12.22 2.12 5.69
N THR A 163 -11.49 1.27 6.41
CA THR A 163 -10.23 1.65 7.05
C THR A 163 -9.20 2.07 6.02
N ILE A 164 -9.02 1.29 4.95
CA ILE A 164 -8.11 1.64 3.85
C ILE A 164 -8.49 2.99 3.23
N LYS A 165 -9.79 3.23 2.98
CA LYS A 165 -10.26 4.52 2.44
C LYS A 165 -9.95 5.69 3.36
N LEU A 166 -10.05 5.53 4.68
CA LEU A 166 -9.69 6.57 5.64
C LEU A 166 -8.19 6.90 5.59
N LEU A 167 -7.34 5.87 5.46
CA LEU A 167 -5.89 6.05 5.30
C LEU A 167 -5.55 6.75 3.98
N GLU A 168 -6.18 6.36 2.87
CA GLU A 168 -6.03 7.03 1.57
C GLU A 168 -6.43 8.52 1.66
N GLN A 169 -7.56 8.81 2.32
CA GLN A 169 -8.01 10.18 2.53
C GLN A 169 -7.03 10.98 3.40
N TYR A 170 -6.44 10.36 4.42
CA TYR A 170 -5.42 11.00 5.25
C TYR A 170 -4.21 11.41 4.40
N VAL A 171 -3.69 10.51 3.57
CA VAL A 171 -2.58 10.78 2.65
C VAL A 171 -2.93 11.94 1.70
N VAL A 172 -4.14 11.94 1.14
CA VAL A 172 -4.62 13.03 0.27
C VAL A 172 -4.63 14.37 1.01
N LEU A 173 -5.16 14.41 2.25
CA LEU A 173 -5.22 15.63 3.07
C LEU A 173 -3.83 16.12 3.49
N GLN A 174 -2.94 15.20 3.87
CA GLN A 174 -1.55 15.48 4.23
C GLN A 174 -0.80 16.20 3.10
N ASN A 175 -1.04 15.79 1.86
CA ASN A 175 -0.32 16.30 0.69
C ASN A 175 -0.89 17.61 0.14
N GLN A 176 -1.91 18.20 0.78
CA GLN A 176 -2.44 19.50 0.37
C GLN A 176 -1.54 20.65 0.83
N GLY A 177 -1.10 21.49 -0.11
CA GLY A 177 -0.12 22.55 0.13
C GLY A 177 -0.60 23.75 0.97
N MET A 178 -1.91 23.90 1.20
CA MET A 178 -2.45 24.93 2.09
C MET A 178 -3.36 24.31 3.14
N ARG A 179 -2.84 24.16 4.36
CA ARG A 179 -3.61 23.74 5.55
C ARG A 179 -4.53 24.88 6.00
N MET A 180 -5.73 24.93 5.44
CA MET A 180 -6.86 25.67 6.04
C MET A 180 -7.50 24.81 7.13
N GLY A 181 -8.06 25.43 8.18
CA GLY A 181 -8.44 24.76 9.44
C GLY A 181 -9.28 23.48 9.34
N ASN A 182 -10.08 23.31 8.28
CA ASN A 182 -10.88 22.10 8.07
C ASN A 182 -10.04 20.85 7.72
N ILE A 183 -8.83 21.02 7.18
CA ILE A 183 -7.94 19.89 6.81
C ILE A 183 -7.36 19.23 8.06
N ASP A 184 -6.83 20.02 8.99
CA ASP A 184 -6.25 19.52 10.24
C ASP A 184 -7.32 18.84 11.12
N GLU A 185 -8.54 19.37 11.13
CA GLU A 185 -9.67 18.74 11.82
C GLU A 185 -10.03 17.37 11.20
N GLY A 186 -10.08 17.31 9.87
CA GLY A 186 -10.31 16.05 9.14
C GLY A 186 -9.24 15.00 9.44
N MET A 187 -7.97 15.38 9.43
CA MET A 187 -6.85 14.50 9.77
C MET A 187 -6.95 13.97 11.20
N ARG A 188 -7.18 14.84 12.19
CA ARG A 188 -7.37 14.43 13.60
C ARG A 188 -8.55 13.50 13.80
N LYS A 189 -9.64 13.70 13.04
CA LYS A 189 -10.81 12.83 13.08
C LYS A 189 -10.49 11.44 12.54
N ILE A 190 -9.67 11.35 11.50
CA ILE A 190 -9.17 10.06 10.98
C ILE A 190 -8.27 9.39 12.02
N GLU A 191 -7.29 10.08 12.58
CA GLU A 191 -6.41 9.57 13.65
C GLU A 191 -7.22 8.98 14.82
N SER A 192 -8.23 9.73 15.29
CA SER A 192 -9.12 9.29 16.38
C SER A 192 -10.01 8.11 15.99
N MET A 193 -10.31 7.96 14.70
CA MET A 193 -11.07 6.83 14.19
C MET A 193 -10.22 5.57 14.14
N LEU A 194 -8.93 5.67 13.81
CA LEU A 194 -8.04 4.50 13.76
C LEU A 194 -7.89 3.84 15.14
N ASP A 195 -7.88 4.60 16.23
CA ASP A 195 -7.93 4.03 17.59
C ASP A 195 -9.14 3.11 17.79
N LYS A 196 -10.31 3.51 17.29
CA LYS A 196 -11.53 2.71 17.37
C LYS A 196 -11.50 1.51 16.42
N VAL A 197 -10.89 1.66 15.24
CA VAL A 197 -10.68 0.57 14.28
C VAL A 197 -9.81 -0.52 14.91
N ILE A 198 -8.71 -0.14 15.56
CA ILE A 198 -7.82 -1.08 16.25
C ILE A 198 -8.61 -1.90 17.28
N VAL A 199 -9.40 -1.25 18.14
CA VAL A 199 -10.22 -1.93 19.14
C VAL A 199 -11.25 -2.85 18.48
N ALA A 200 -11.87 -2.42 17.39
CA ALA A 200 -12.83 -3.25 16.66
C ALA A 200 -12.17 -4.49 16.03
N PHE A 201 -10.95 -4.35 15.48
CA PHE A 201 -10.22 -5.47 14.87
C PHE A 201 -9.69 -6.44 15.93
N GLN A 202 -9.27 -5.94 17.10
CA GLN A 202 -8.96 -6.78 18.26
C GLN A 202 -10.17 -7.61 18.67
N ARG A 203 -11.34 -6.97 18.85
CA ARG A 203 -12.57 -7.68 19.20
C ARG A 203 -13.01 -8.68 18.14
N GLN A 204 -12.84 -8.37 16.86
CA GLN A 204 -13.11 -9.31 15.78
C GLN A 204 -12.20 -10.55 15.90
N LEU A 205 -10.92 -10.34 16.19
CA LEU A 205 -9.97 -11.44 16.37
C LEU A 205 -10.27 -12.26 17.65
N ASP A 206 -10.57 -11.59 18.76
CA ASP A 206 -10.94 -12.23 20.02
C ASP A 206 -12.21 -13.08 19.87
N GLY A 207 -13.22 -12.57 19.16
CA GLY A 207 -14.46 -13.29 18.88
C GLY A 207 -14.26 -14.58 18.07
N LEU A 208 -13.25 -14.61 17.19
CA LEU A 208 -12.87 -15.82 16.46
C LEU A 208 -12.25 -16.88 17.40
N PHE A 209 -11.50 -16.46 18.41
CA PHE A 209 -10.98 -17.41 19.41
C PHE A 209 -12.07 -17.90 20.36
N GLU A 210 -13.04 -17.05 20.73
CA GLU A 210 -14.15 -17.44 21.59
C GLU A 210 -15.03 -18.52 20.95
N SER A 211 -15.34 -18.42 19.66
CA SER A 211 -16.11 -19.45 18.95
C SER A 211 -15.39 -20.80 18.99
N SER A 212 -14.08 -20.82 18.72
CA SER A 212 -13.26 -22.03 18.83
C SER A 212 -13.27 -22.67 20.22
N VAL A 213 -13.27 -21.88 21.30
CA VAL A 213 -13.30 -22.43 22.68
C VAL A 213 -14.66 -23.04 23.01
N VAL A 214 -15.75 -22.47 22.51
CA VAL A 214 -17.10 -23.04 22.69
C VAL A 214 -17.20 -24.40 22.01
N ASP A 215 -16.68 -24.53 20.78
CA ASP A 215 -16.69 -25.80 20.05
C ASP A 215 -15.89 -26.88 20.78
N ILE A 216 -14.68 -26.55 21.27
CA ILE A 216 -13.87 -27.49 22.06
C ILE A 216 -14.61 -27.92 23.34
N THR A 217 -15.30 -27.00 24.01
CA THR A 217 -16.05 -27.32 25.24
C THR A 217 -17.20 -28.27 24.95
N ALA A 218 -17.91 -28.08 23.83
CA ALA A 218 -18.97 -28.99 23.39
C ALA A 218 -18.41 -30.38 23.07
N ASP A 219 -17.28 -30.46 22.36
CA ASP A 219 -16.62 -31.72 22.03
C ASP A 219 -16.16 -32.47 23.29
N ILE A 220 -15.60 -31.76 24.28
CA ILE A 220 -15.24 -32.34 25.58
C ILE A 220 -16.47 -32.92 26.28
N GLN A 221 -17.60 -32.18 26.33
CA GLN A 221 -18.82 -32.66 26.97
C GLN A 221 -19.39 -33.92 26.29
N VAL A 222 -19.36 -33.96 24.96
CA VAL A 222 -19.78 -35.14 24.19
C VAL A 222 -18.85 -36.32 24.52
N MET A 223 -17.54 -36.10 24.55
CA MET A 223 -16.57 -37.13 24.90
C MET A 223 -16.77 -37.64 26.34
N GLU A 224 -16.93 -36.74 27.31
CA GLU A 224 -17.25 -37.08 28.71
C GLU A 224 -18.53 -37.91 28.82
N GLN A 225 -19.57 -37.56 28.05
CA GLN A 225 -20.83 -38.29 28.02
C GLN A 225 -20.68 -39.69 27.41
N MET A 226 -19.89 -39.82 26.33
CA MET A 226 -19.59 -41.12 25.73
C MET A 226 -18.78 -41.99 26.69
N MET A 227 -17.75 -41.44 27.32
CA MET A 227 -16.96 -42.15 28.33
C MET A 227 -17.79 -42.56 29.56
N ALA A 228 -18.74 -41.72 29.99
CA ALA A 228 -19.68 -42.07 31.05
C ALA A 228 -20.61 -43.22 30.66
N SER A 229 -21.09 -43.21 29.42
CA SER A 229 -21.95 -44.25 28.87
C SER A 229 -21.22 -45.59 28.73
N GLU A 230 -19.91 -45.56 28.50
CA GLU A 230 -19.02 -46.73 28.46
C GLU A 230 -18.51 -47.14 29.85
N GLY A 231 -18.89 -46.44 30.91
CA GLY A 231 -18.45 -46.73 32.29
C GLY A 231 -16.99 -46.37 32.57
N LEU A 232 -16.36 -45.58 31.70
CA LEU A 232 -14.96 -45.15 31.78
C LEU A 232 -14.75 -43.90 32.64
N THR A 233 -15.82 -43.20 33.03
CA THR A 233 -15.78 -42.07 33.97
C THR A 233 -16.46 -42.44 35.29
N GLY A 234 -15.79 -43.29 36.07
CA GLY A 234 -16.13 -43.62 37.46
C GLY A 234 -15.05 -43.13 38.42
N LYS A 235 -15.44 -42.74 39.66
CA LYS A 235 -14.58 -42.27 40.76
C LYS A 235 -13.59 -43.31 41.32
N ASP A 236 -13.30 -44.37 40.58
CA ASP A 236 -12.46 -45.50 40.99
C ASP A 236 -11.09 -45.53 40.24
N PHE A 237 -10.54 -44.36 39.92
CA PHE A 237 -9.13 -44.15 39.60
C PHE A 237 -8.57 -42.98 40.40
#